data_AF-A0A7S0Q9L2-F1
#
_entry.id   AF-A0A7S0Q9L2-F1
#
_cell.length_a   1.000
_cell.length_b   1.000
_cell.length_c   1.000
_cell.angle_alpha   90.00
_cell.angle_beta   90.00
_cell.angle_gamma   90.00
#
_symmetry.space_group_name_H-M   'P 1'
#
loop_
_entity.id
_entity.type
_entity.pdbx_description
1 polymer ?
#
loop_
_entity_poly.entity_id
_entity_poly.type
_entity_poly.pdbx_seq_one_letter_code
_entity_poly.pdbx_strand_id
1 'polypeptide(L)'
;REVLDAALQEAVADECEGLMCKAVDGEGARYAPGKRALSWLKLKADYLQGVGDSLDLVPVGAYLGEGKRVGSYGAYLMSSYDVATKRWQPICKLGSGFSDAQLVEYTAAMAATVDVLSLDTGSGGGGGGGEAEEEAEEATVGLASAPPPPWLELPEGGLPPKYLPNVWLQPSVVWEVRAASLSLSPIFMAGAGAA
;
A
#
# COMPACT_ATOMS: atom_id res chain seq x y z
N ARG A 1 28.36 12.50 15.74
CA ARG A 1 27.43 11.36 15.63
C ARG A 1 26.61 11.26 16.90
N GLU A 2 27.26 11.03 18.06
CA GLU A 2 26.59 10.97 19.38
C GLU A 2 25.66 12.16 19.69
N VAL A 3 26.07 13.40 19.40
CA VAL A 3 25.23 14.59 19.64
C VAL A 3 23.95 14.59 18.78
N LEU A 4 24.02 14.14 17.53
CA LEU A 4 22.85 14.07 16.65
C LEU A 4 21.91 12.94 17.07
N ASP A 5 22.47 11.80 17.48
CA ASP A 5 21.69 10.67 17.95
C ASP A 5 20.96 11.01 19.26
N ALA A 6 21.63 11.68 20.20
CA ALA A 6 21.02 12.16 21.44
C ALA A 6 19.93 13.21 21.19
N ALA A 7 20.20 14.20 20.32
CA ALA A 7 19.20 15.21 19.96
C ALA A 7 17.99 14.60 19.23
N LEU A 8 18.20 13.55 18.43
CA LEU A 8 17.11 12.84 17.75
C LEU A 8 16.26 12.07 18.78
N GLN A 9 16.89 11.40 19.75
CA GLN A 9 16.17 10.70 20.82
C GLN A 9 15.36 11.67 21.69
N GLU A 10 15.91 12.84 22.02
CA GLU A 10 15.20 13.91 22.74
C GLU A 10 14.01 14.42 21.93
N ALA A 11 14.21 14.73 20.64
CA ALA A 11 13.12 15.18 19.77
C ALA A 11 11.98 14.14 19.67
N VAL A 12 12.30 12.86 19.57
CA VAL A 12 11.29 11.79 19.54
C VAL A 12 10.57 11.67 20.88
N ALA A 13 11.28 11.82 22.00
CA ALA A 13 10.67 11.83 23.34
C ALA A 13 9.71 13.01 23.52
N ASP A 14 9.98 14.14 22.85
CA ASP A 14 9.12 15.32 22.78
C ASP A 14 8.05 15.24 21.67
N GLU A 15 7.75 14.03 21.18
CA GLU A 15 6.74 13.76 20.15
C GLU A 15 6.97 14.49 18.81
N CYS A 16 8.21 14.89 18.51
CA CYS A 16 8.58 15.45 17.22
C CYS A 16 8.94 14.36 16.20
N GLU A 17 8.69 14.62 14.90
CA GLU A 17 9.02 13.67 13.82
C GLU A 17 10.54 13.40 13.67
N GLY A 18 11.38 14.33 14.13
CA GLY A 18 12.84 14.24 14.04
C GLY A 18 13.52 15.61 13.96
N LEU A 19 14.69 15.65 13.33
CA LEU A 19 15.55 16.84 13.27
C LEU A 19 15.56 17.49 11.88
N MET A 20 15.71 18.81 11.90
CA MET A 20 15.98 19.64 10.72
C MET A 20 17.43 20.13 10.76
N CYS A 21 18.31 19.52 9.96
CA CYS A 21 19.71 19.93 9.86
C CYS A 21 19.84 21.02 8.78
N LYS A 22 20.26 22.23 9.17
CA LYS A 22 20.39 23.38 8.27
C LYS A 22 21.84 23.87 8.23
N ALA A 23 22.34 24.15 7.04
CA ALA A 23 23.61 24.86 6.90
C ALA A 23 23.48 26.28 7.50
N VAL A 24 24.43 26.64 8.36
CA VAL A 24 24.47 27.95 9.04
C VAL A 24 25.34 28.97 8.30
N ASP A 25 26.28 28.50 7.47
CA ASP A 25 27.21 29.30 6.71
C ASP A 25 27.37 28.82 5.24
N GLY A 26 28.04 29.64 4.44
CA GLY A 26 28.28 29.39 3.02
C GLY A 26 27.09 29.68 2.10
N GLU A 27 27.24 29.29 0.83
CA GLU A 27 26.22 29.49 -0.21
C GLU A 27 24.92 28.71 0.10
N GLY A 28 25.05 27.56 0.76
CA GLY A 28 23.93 26.69 1.15
C GLY A 28 23.08 27.20 2.32
N ALA A 29 23.52 28.20 3.09
CA ALA A 29 22.76 28.74 4.21
C ALA A 29 21.69 29.76 3.80
N ARG A 30 21.74 30.26 2.55
CA ARG A 30 20.79 31.25 2.05
C ARG A 30 19.45 30.60 1.71
N TYR A 31 18.36 31.29 2.03
CA TYR A 31 17.03 30.87 1.63
C TYR A 31 16.86 31.04 0.11
N ALA A 32 16.69 29.92 -0.60
CA ALA A 32 16.53 29.88 -2.05
C ALA A 32 15.19 29.23 -2.41
N PRO A 33 14.09 30.01 -2.48
CA PRO A 33 12.77 29.45 -2.77
C PRO A 33 12.74 28.81 -4.14
N GLY A 34 12.04 27.67 -4.26
CA GLY A 34 11.91 26.90 -5.50
C GLY A 34 13.15 26.07 -5.88
N LYS A 35 14.28 26.19 -5.17
CA LYS A 35 15.44 25.32 -5.36
C LYS A 35 15.43 24.19 -4.34
N ARG A 36 15.36 22.94 -4.82
CA ARG A 36 15.56 21.75 -3.98
C ARG A 36 17.06 21.55 -3.78
N ALA A 37 17.59 22.03 -2.66
CA ALA A 37 18.99 21.91 -2.29
C ALA A 37 19.16 21.05 -1.03
N LEU A 38 20.36 20.51 -0.82
CA LEU A 38 20.75 19.80 0.42
C LEU A 38 21.01 20.77 1.59
N SER A 39 20.58 22.03 1.47
CA SER A 39 20.74 23.04 2.51
C SER A 39 19.97 22.70 3.77
N TRP A 40 18.79 22.08 3.62
CA TRP A 40 17.94 21.61 4.73
C TRP A 40 17.72 20.11 4.59
N LEU A 41 18.28 19.33 5.53
CA LEU A 41 18.12 17.89 5.59
C LEU A 41 17.13 17.54 6.70
N LYS A 42 16.22 16.61 6.40
CA LYS A 42 15.27 16.05 7.36
C LYS A 42 15.84 14.72 7.84
N LEU A 43 16.11 14.60 9.14
CA LEU A 43 16.50 13.34 9.75
C LEU A 43 15.34 12.87 10.63
N LYS A 44 14.62 11.84 10.19
CA LYS A 44 13.51 11.27 10.94
C LYS A 44 13.90 9.93 11.55
N ALA A 45 13.26 9.58 12.67
CA ALA A 45 13.54 8.33 13.36
C ALA A 45 13.19 7.10 12.50
N ASP A 46 12.11 7.18 11.70
CA ASP A 46 11.66 6.12 10.79
C ASP A 46 12.64 5.81 9.65
N TYR A 47 13.67 6.65 9.45
CA TYR A 47 14.72 6.40 8.45
C TYR A 47 15.85 5.51 9.00
N LEU A 48 15.92 5.31 10.31
CA LEU A 48 16.93 4.47 10.92
C LEU A 48 16.47 3.00 10.90
N GLN A 49 17.31 2.11 10.41
CA GLN A 49 17.00 0.68 10.40
C GLN A 49 16.76 0.17 11.82
N GLY A 50 15.58 -0.42 12.05
CA GLY A 50 15.17 -0.97 13.34
C GLY A 50 14.47 0.02 14.27
N VAL A 51 14.25 1.25 13.82
CA VAL A 51 13.50 2.29 14.55
C VAL A 51 12.28 2.69 13.73
N GLY A 52 11.09 2.61 14.34
CA GLY A 52 9.81 2.89 13.69
C GLY A 52 8.86 1.69 13.72
N ASP A 53 7.57 1.95 13.49
CA ASP A 53 6.54 0.92 13.52
C ASP A 53 6.62 0.06 12.26
N SER A 54 6.81 -1.25 12.44
CA SER A 54 6.69 -2.25 11.39
C SER A 54 5.49 -3.16 11.67
N LEU A 55 4.64 -3.36 10.68
CA LEU A 55 3.47 -4.21 10.76
C LEU A 55 3.53 -5.30 9.69
N ASP A 56 3.21 -6.53 10.08
CA ASP A 56 3.02 -7.63 9.16
C ASP A 56 1.60 -7.61 8.61
N LEU A 57 1.44 -7.24 7.35
CA LEU A 57 0.14 -7.02 6.72
C LEU A 57 -0.05 -7.90 5.48
N VAL A 58 -1.30 -8.26 5.21
CA VAL A 58 -1.67 -9.13 4.09
C VAL A 58 -2.37 -8.33 2.99
N PRO A 59 -1.88 -8.37 1.74
CA PRO A 59 -2.58 -7.77 0.62
C PRO A 59 -3.86 -8.57 0.31
N VAL A 60 -4.99 -7.88 0.31
CA VAL A 60 -6.33 -8.46 0.07
C VAL A 60 -7.01 -7.87 -1.16
N GLY A 61 -6.41 -6.85 -1.76
CA GLY A 61 -6.86 -6.28 -3.03
C GLY A 61 -5.73 -5.56 -3.73
N ALA A 62 -5.87 -5.36 -5.03
CA ALA A 62 -4.91 -4.65 -5.86
C ALA A 62 -5.58 -3.56 -6.70
N TYR A 63 -4.82 -2.49 -6.94
CA TYR A 63 -5.19 -1.39 -7.82
C TYR A 63 -4.33 -1.45 -9.08
N LEU A 64 -4.96 -1.31 -10.24
CA LEU A 64 -4.25 -1.27 -11.51
C LEU A 64 -3.30 -0.07 -11.54
N GLY A 65 -2.09 -0.29 -12.05
CA GLY A 65 -1.08 0.74 -12.15
C GLY A 65 -1.43 1.77 -13.23
N GLU A 66 -1.15 3.03 -12.92
CA GLU A 66 -1.34 4.16 -13.84
C GLU A 66 0.03 4.71 -14.29
N GLY A 67 0.05 5.40 -15.44
CA GLY A 67 1.25 6.04 -15.98
C GLY A 67 2.39 5.05 -16.25
N LYS A 68 3.49 5.16 -15.50
CA LYS A 68 4.67 4.29 -15.67
C LYS A 68 4.46 2.85 -15.20
N ARG A 69 3.38 2.57 -14.46
CA ARG A 69 3.07 1.25 -13.88
C ARG A 69 1.95 0.51 -14.62
N VAL A 70 1.52 1.02 -15.77
CA VAL A 70 0.53 0.34 -16.63
C VAL A 70 1.02 -1.07 -16.96
N GLY A 71 0.11 -2.06 -16.86
CA GLY A 71 0.44 -3.48 -17.02
C GLY A 71 0.86 -4.20 -15.73
N SER A 72 0.93 -3.49 -14.59
CA SER A 72 1.20 -4.06 -13.27
C SER A 72 0.23 -3.52 -12.22
N TYR A 73 0.19 -4.12 -11.03
CA TYR A 73 -0.53 -3.52 -9.90
C TYR A 73 0.27 -2.35 -9.31
N GLY A 74 -0.32 -1.17 -9.29
CA GLY A 74 0.34 0.06 -8.84
C GLY A 74 0.27 0.29 -7.33
N ALA A 75 -0.70 -0.34 -6.67
CA ALA A 75 -0.88 -0.29 -5.23
C ALA A 75 -1.68 -1.51 -4.74
N TYR A 76 -1.68 -1.73 -3.43
CA TYR A 76 -2.34 -2.85 -2.77
C TYR A 76 -3.18 -2.36 -1.59
N LEU A 77 -4.33 -3.00 -1.36
CA LEU A 77 -5.12 -2.84 -0.15
C LEU A 77 -4.60 -3.84 0.88
N MET A 78 -4.03 -3.32 1.96
CA MET A 78 -3.43 -4.13 3.03
C MET A 78 -4.45 -4.36 4.13
N SER A 79 -4.36 -5.51 4.78
CA SER A 79 -5.24 -5.90 5.89
C SER A 79 -4.47 -6.51 7.06
N SER A 80 -5.02 -6.36 8.26
CA SER A 80 -4.62 -7.08 9.46
C SER A 80 -5.64 -8.16 9.79
N TYR A 81 -5.19 -9.23 10.45
CA TYR A 81 -6.08 -10.29 10.91
C TYR A 81 -6.62 -9.96 12.31
N ASP A 82 -7.94 -9.93 12.47
CA ASP A 82 -8.59 -9.81 13.78
C ASP A 82 -8.86 -11.21 14.36
N VAL A 83 -8.19 -11.52 15.47
CA VAL A 83 -8.28 -12.81 16.15
C VAL A 83 -9.67 -13.03 16.79
N ALA A 84 -10.35 -11.96 17.21
CA ALA A 84 -11.64 -12.05 17.87
C ALA A 84 -12.77 -12.36 16.88
N THR A 85 -12.80 -11.65 15.76
CA THR A 85 -13.82 -11.85 14.71
C THR A 85 -13.43 -12.92 13.70
N LYS A 86 -12.16 -13.35 13.69
CA LYS A 86 -11.55 -14.29 12.73
C LYS A 86 -11.66 -13.82 11.28
N ARG A 87 -11.63 -12.50 11.06
CA ARG A 87 -11.77 -11.87 9.75
C ARG A 87 -10.58 -10.96 9.45
N TRP A 88 -10.38 -10.72 8.16
CA TRP A 88 -9.42 -9.74 7.68
C TRP A 88 -10.04 -8.34 7.72
N GLN A 89 -9.31 -7.35 8.20
CA GLN A 89 -9.75 -5.96 8.28
C GLN A 89 -8.78 -5.06 7.50
N PRO A 90 -9.25 -4.28 6.52
CA PRO A 90 -8.39 -3.35 5.79
C PRO A 90 -7.83 -2.26 6.72
N ILE A 91 -6.55 -1.95 6.54
CA ILE A 91 -5.82 -0.97 7.36
C ILE A 91 -5.27 0.19 6.54
N CYS A 92 -4.73 -0.06 5.33
CA CYS A 92 -4.14 1.00 4.51
C CYS A 92 -4.04 0.62 3.03
N LYS A 93 -3.82 1.63 2.19
CA LYS A 93 -3.41 1.47 0.79
C LYS A 93 -1.90 1.65 0.67
N LEU A 94 -1.21 0.66 0.13
CA LEU A 94 0.24 0.64 -0.03
C LEU A 94 0.64 0.80 -1.50
N GLY A 95 1.36 1.87 -1.85
CA GLY A 95 1.76 2.16 -3.24
C GLY A 95 3.24 2.49 -3.43
N SER A 96 4.04 2.47 -2.37
CA SER A 96 5.46 2.81 -2.38
C SER A 96 6.28 1.76 -1.62
N GLY A 97 7.57 1.68 -1.90
CA GLY A 97 8.47 0.70 -1.27
C GLY A 97 8.85 -0.48 -2.18
N PHE A 98 8.31 -0.52 -3.39
CA PHE A 98 8.59 -1.55 -4.39
C PHE A 98 9.52 -1.04 -5.49
N SER A 99 10.48 -1.87 -5.89
CA SER A 99 11.17 -1.72 -7.16
C SER A 99 10.28 -2.14 -8.33
N ASP A 100 10.56 -1.63 -9.54
CA ASP A 100 9.78 -1.98 -10.73
C ASP A 100 9.80 -3.50 -11.02
N ALA A 101 10.93 -4.17 -10.76
CA ALA A 101 11.05 -5.63 -10.88
C ALA A 101 10.13 -6.37 -9.91
N GLN A 102 10.07 -5.93 -8.65
CA GLN A 102 9.16 -6.51 -7.65
C GLN A 102 7.69 -6.33 -8.04
N LEU A 103 7.32 -5.18 -8.61
CA LEU A 103 5.94 -4.95 -9.05
C LEU A 103 5.51 -5.93 -10.13
N VAL A 104 6.39 -6.23 -11.09
CA VAL A 104 6.13 -7.23 -12.14
C VAL A 104 6.00 -8.62 -11.53
N GLU A 105 6.93 -9.01 -10.65
CA GLU A 105 6.92 -10.30 -9.97
C GLU A 105 5.64 -10.50 -9.14
N TYR A 106 5.27 -9.51 -8.31
CA TYR A 106 4.08 -9.58 -7.48
C TYR A 106 2.80 -9.57 -8.31
N THR A 107 2.75 -8.83 -9.41
CA THR A 107 1.61 -8.88 -10.33
C THR A 107 1.43 -10.30 -10.88
N ALA A 108 2.50 -10.92 -11.37
CA ALA A 108 2.45 -12.28 -11.90
C ALA A 108 2.06 -13.31 -10.83
N ALA A 109 2.66 -13.22 -9.63
CA ALA A 109 2.37 -14.13 -8.53
C ALA A 109 0.92 -14.00 -8.03
N MET A 110 0.42 -12.77 -7.90
CA MET A 110 -0.92 -12.50 -7.35
C MET A 110 -2.03 -12.69 -8.36
N ALA A 111 -1.76 -12.62 -9.68
CA ALA A 111 -2.73 -12.97 -10.72
C ALA A 111 -3.31 -14.39 -10.52
N ALA A 112 -2.50 -15.33 -10.03
CA ALA A 112 -2.92 -16.70 -9.71
C ALA A 112 -3.80 -16.80 -8.45
N THR A 113 -3.85 -15.75 -7.63
CA THR A 113 -4.59 -15.68 -6.36
C THR A 113 -5.82 -14.77 -6.45
N VAL A 114 -6.12 -14.24 -7.63
CA VAL A 114 -7.33 -13.45 -7.86
C VAL A 114 -8.52 -14.33 -7.52
N ASP A 115 -9.40 -13.82 -6.66
CA ASP A 115 -10.57 -14.56 -6.26
C ASP A 115 -11.57 -14.62 -7.43
N VAL A 116 -11.70 -15.82 -8.01
CA VAL A 116 -12.52 -16.06 -9.20
C VAL A 116 -14.02 -16.18 -8.85
N LEU A 117 -14.39 -16.13 -7.57
CA LEU A 117 -15.77 -16.27 -7.07
C LEU A 117 -16.74 -15.16 -7.53
N SER A 118 -16.32 -14.24 -8.38
CA SER A 118 -17.13 -13.11 -8.86
C SER A 118 -17.10 -12.87 -10.37
N LEU A 119 -16.48 -13.75 -11.16
CA LEU A 119 -16.66 -13.72 -12.61
C LEU A 119 -17.99 -14.42 -12.93
N ASP A 120 -19.10 -13.70 -12.76
CA ASP A 120 -20.34 -14.05 -13.46
C ASP A 120 -20.07 -13.83 -14.96
N THR A 121 -19.49 -14.83 -15.61
CA THR A 121 -19.51 -14.92 -17.07
C THR A 121 -20.97 -15.09 -17.45
N GLY A 122 -21.61 -13.98 -17.80
CA GLY A 122 -22.92 -13.99 -18.45
C GLY A 122 -22.89 -14.98 -19.60
N SER A 123 -23.70 -16.03 -19.47
CA SER A 123 -23.97 -17.02 -20.51
C SER A 123 -24.46 -16.31 -21.78
N GLY A 124 -23.54 -16.08 -22.73
CA GLY A 124 -23.83 -15.68 -24.10
C GLY A 124 -23.07 -16.62 -25.04
N GLY A 125 -23.76 -17.64 -25.57
CA GLY A 125 -23.14 -18.64 -26.44
C GLY A 125 -22.76 -18.11 -27.83
N GLY A 126 -21.81 -18.82 -28.47
CA GLY A 126 -21.74 -18.90 -29.93
C GLY A 126 -20.36 -18.74 -30.56
N GLY A 127 -19.61 -19.84 -30.66
CA GLY A 127 -18.98 -20.31 -31.90
C GLY A 127 -17.73 -19.62 -32.48
N GLY A 128 -16.72 -20.43 -32.80
CA GLY A 128 -15.75 -20.15 -33.87
C GLY A 128 -14.29 -20.25 -33.43
N GLY A 129 -13.57 -21.26 -33.92
CA GLY A 129 -12.17 -21.50 -33.58
C GLY A 129 -11.17 -20.61 -34.34
N GLY A 130 -9.96 -20.57 -33.81
CA GLY A 130 -8.81 -19.95 -34.47
C GLY A 130 -7.74 -19.51 -33.47
N GLU A 131 -6.66 -20.29 -33.41
CA GLU A 131 -5.27 -19.86 -33.21
C GLU A 131 -4.89 -19.24 -31.84
N ALA A 132 -4.23 -20.11 -31.06
CA ALA A 132 -3.55 -19.83 -29.82
C ALA A 132 -2.36 -18.88 -30.04
N GLU A 133 -2.54 -17.59 -29.76
CA GLU A 133 -1.47 -16.65 -29.39
C GLU A 133 -2.00 -15.30 -28.81
N GLU A 134 -3.31 -15.15 -28.61
CA GLU A 134 -3.96 -13.89 -28.20
C GLU A 134 -4.56 -13.91 -26.77
N GLU A 135 -4.23 -14.90 -25.94
CA GLU A 135 -4.92 -15.16 -24.65
C GLU A 135 -4.53 -14.24 -23.47
N ALA A 136 -3.50 -13.39 -23.61
CA ALA A 136 -3.03 -12.55 -22.49
C ALA A 136 -3.61 -11.11 -22.47
N GLU A 137 -4.12 -10.62 -23.60
CA GLU A 137 -4.51 -9.20 -23.74
C GLU A 137 -5.99 -8.95 -23.40
N GLU A 138 -6.87 -9.95 -23.59
CA GLU A 138 -8.31 -9.83 -23.35
C GLU A 138 -8.73 -9.85 -21.86
N ALA A 139 -7.86 -10.24 -20.93
CA ALA A 139 -8.21 -10.37 -19.50
C ALA A 139 -8.35 -9.02 -18.74
N THR A 140 -8.07 -7.89 -19.38
CA THR A 140 -7.93 -6.58 -18.70
C THR A 140 -9.08 -5.61 -18.95
N VAL A 141 -10.08 -5.98 -19.76
CA VAL A 141 -11.20 -5.10 -20.14
C VAL A 141 -12.41 -5.35 -19.25
N GLY A 142 -12.62 -4.47 -18.26
CA GLY A 142 -13.95 -4.25 -17.67
C GLY A 142 -14.26 -4.92 -16.33
N LEU A 143 -13.29 -5.09 -15.42
CA LEU A 143 -13.62 -5.47 -14.04
C LEU A 143 -14.22 -4.27 -13.29
N ALA A 144 -15.55 -4.18 -13.31
CA ALA A 144 -16.25 -3.61 -12.16
C ALA A 144 -15.74 -4.34 -10.91
N SER A 145 -15.38 -3.58 -9.87
CA SER A 145 -14.88 -4.18 -8.62
C SER A 145 -15.89 -5.23 -8.17
N ALA A 146 -15.45 -6.48 -8.20
CA ALA A 146 -16.22 -7.61 -7.73
C ALA A 146 -16.77 -7.33 -6.31
N PRO A 147 -17.89 -7.95 -5.90
CA PRO A 147 -18.37 -7.82 -4.54
C PRO A 147 -17.26 -8.20 -3.55
N PRO A 148 -17.18 -7.54 -2.38
CA PRO A 148 -16.16 -7.84 -1.40
C PRO A 148 -16.28 -9.29 -0.90
N PRO A 149 -15.16 -10.01 -0.73
CA PRO A 149 -15.19 -11.38 -0.28
C PRO A 149 -15.78 -11.53 1.14
N PRO A 150 -16.45 -12.67 1.44
CA PRO A 150 -17.14 -12.85 2.73
C PRO A 150 -16.18 -12.98 3.93
N TRP A 151 -14.90 -13.27 3.69
CA TRP A 151 -13.86 -13.34 4.71
C TRP A 151 -13.28 -11.97 5.07
N LEU A 152 -13.62 -10.92 4.31
CA LEU A 152 -13.18 -9.56 4.53
C LEU A 152 -14.26 -8.79 5.29
N GLU A 153 -13.87 -8.20 6.42
CA GLU A 153 -14.73 -7.33 7.21
C GLU A 153 -14.56 -5.88 6.77
N LEU A 154 -15.67 -5.23 6.43
CA LEU A 154 -15.71 -3.84 5.98
C LEU A 154 -16.59 -3.00 6.91
N PRO A 155 -16.34 -1.68 7.00
CA PRO A 155 -17.20 -0.78 7.75
C PRO A 155 -18.62 -0.76 7.18
N GLU A 156 -19.58 -0.33 7.99
CA GLU A 156 -20.97 -0.14 7.56
C GLU A 156 -21.02 0.87 6.40
N GLY A 157 -21.57 0.46 5.26
CA GLY A 157 -21.54 1.24 4.01
C GLY A 157 -20.35 0.95 3.07
N GLY A 158 -19.43 0.07 3.46
CA GLY A 158 -18.30 -0.39 2.63
C GLY A 158 -17.17 0.63 2.50
N LEU A 159 -16.19 0.31 1.65
CA LEU A 159 -15.08 1.22 1.36
C LEU A 159 -15.53 2.33 0.40
N PRO A 160 -15.10 3.59 0.60
CA PRO A 160 -15.32 4.65 -0.37
C PRO A 160 -14.71 4.28 -1.74
N PRO A 161 -15.24 4.78 -2.87
CA PRO A 161 -14.76 4.42 -4.22
C PRO A 161 -13.24 4.57 -4.42
N LYS A 162 -12.63 5.58 -3.79
CA LYS A 162 -11.17 5.82 -3.82
C LYS A 162 -10.35 4.65 -3.26
N TYR A 163 -10.90 3.91 -2.31
CA TYR A 163 -10.24 2.80 -1.61
C TYR A 163 -10.78 1.44 -2.05
N LEU A 164 -11.73 1.41 -2.98
CA LEU A 164 -12.20 0.17 -3.57
C LEU A 164 -11.17 -0.37 -4.58
N PRO A 165 -10.62 -1.57 -4.37
CA PRO A 165 -9.63 -2.13 -5.29
C PRO A 165 -10.28 -2.57 -6.61
N ASN A 166 -9.45 -2.64 -7.66
CA ASN A 166 -9.89 -3.15 -8.96
C ASN A 166 -10.10 -4.68 -8.92
N VAL A 167 -9.26 -5.37 -8.16
CA VAL A 167 -9.31 -6.83 -7.99
C VAL A 167 -9.17 -7.20 -6.52
N TRP A 168 -9.88 -8.25 -6.09
CA TRP A 168 -9.70 -8.86 -4.77
C TRP A 168 -8.70 -10.01 -4.85
N LEU A 169 -7.85 -10.11 -3.84
CA LEU A 169 -6.78 -11.10 -3.76
C LEU A 169 -7.03 -12.02 -2.58
N GLN A 170 -6.82 -13.32 -2.79
CA GLN A 170 -6.87 -14.29 -1.71
C GLN A 170 -5.70 -14.06 -0.73
N PRO A 171 -5.97 -14.01 0.60
CA PRO A 171 -4.93 -13.82 1.61
C PRO A 171 -3.94 -14.99 1.59
N SER A 172 -2.73 -14.77 1.05
CA SER A 172 -1.75 -15.84 0.81
C SER A 172 -0.31 -15.48 1.11
N VAL A 173 0.01 -14.18 1.19
CA VAL A 173 1.36 -13.67 1.48
C VAL A 173 1.28 -12.61 2.57
N VAL A 174 2.38 -12.45 3.33
CA VAL A 174 2.50 -11.44 4.39
C VAL A 174 3.67 -10.53 4.05
N TRP A 175 3.46 -9.22 4.15
CA TRP A 175 4.46 -8.19 3.87
C TRP A 175 4.74 -7.37 5.12
N GLU A 176 6.03 -7.14 5.40
CA GLU A 176 6.45 -6.13 6.38
C GLU A 176 6.19 -4.73 5.80
N VAL A 177 5.33 -3.96 6.46
CA VAL A 177 4.99 -2.58 6.11
C VAL A 177 5.49 -1.66 7.20
N ARG A 178 6.29 -0.67 6.80
CA ARG A 178 6.82 0.35 7.71
C ARG A 178 5.99 1.62 7.64
N ALA A 179 5.68 2.18 8.79
CA ALA A 179 4.96 3.45 8.93
C ALA A 179 5.69 4.37 9.90
N ALA A 180 5.53 5.69 9.69
CA ALA A 180 6.05 6.68 10.63
C ALA A 180 5.19 6.78 11.91
N SER A 181 3.89 6.51 11.79
CA SER A 181 2.94 6.47 12.90
C SER A 181 1.62 5.82 12.46
N LEU A 182 0.82 5.40 13.43
CA LEU A 182 -0.56 4.97 13.26
C LEU A 182 -1.51 6.15 13.52
N SER A 183 -2.62 6.21 12.78
CA SER A 183 -3.65 7.24 12.97
C SER A 183 -5.04 6.64 13.05
N LEU A 184 -5.93 7.27 13.82
CA LEU A 184 -7.34 6.91 13.86
C LEU A 184 -7.97 7.19 12.50
N SER A 185 -8.49 6.16 11.85
CA SER A 185 -9.06 6.25 10.52
C SER A 185 -10.58 6.32 10.57
N PRO A 186 -11.22 7.25 9.84
CA PRO A 186 -12.67 7.24 9.66
C PRO A 186 -13.13 6.24 8.58
N ILE A 187 -12.19 5.55 7.92
CA ILE A 187 -12.45 4.67 6.76
C ILE A 187 -12.05 3.23 7.06
N PHE A 188 -10.90 3.05 7.71
CA PHE A 188 -10.33 1.73 8.00
C PHE A 188 -10.69 1.35 9.43
N MET A 189 -11.22 0.15 9.59
CA MET A 189 -11.71 -0.35 10.89
C MET A 189 -10.72 -1.23 11.63
N ALA A 190 -9.56 -1.52 11.03
CA ALA A 190 -8.52 -2.29 11.67
C ALA A 190 -8.12 -1.65 13.01
N GLY A 191 -8.21 -2.44 14.10
CA GLY A 191 -7.93 -1.96 15.46
C GLY A 191 -9.07 -1.15 16.11
N ALA A 192 -10.25 -1.07 15.49
CA ALA A 192 -11.40 -0.43 16.11
C ALA A 192 -11.78 -1.12 17.43
N GLY A 193 -11.88 -0.35 18.52
CA GLY A 193 -12.21 -0.88 19.84
C GLY A 193 -11.06 -1.57 20.58
N ALA A 194 -9.85 -1.60 20.02
CA ALA A 194 -8.65 -1.97 20.76
C ALA A 194 -8.23 -0.79 21.66
N ALA A 195 -8.57 -0.87 22.94
CA ALA A 195 -8.18 0.06 24.00
C ALA A 195 -7.62 -0.71 25.19
#